data_AF-A0A2G2MAJ3-F1
#
_entry.id   AF-A0A2G2MAJ3-F1
#
_cell.length_a   1.000
_cell.length_b   1.000
_cell.length_c   1.000
_cell.angle_alpha   90.00
_cell.angle_beta   90.00
_cell.angle_gamma   90.00
#
_symmetry.space_group_name_H-M   'P 1'
#
loop_
_entity.id
_entity.type
_entity.pdbx_description
1 polymer ?
#
loop_
_entity_poly.entity_id
_entity_poly.type
_entity_poly.pdbx_seq_one_letter_code
_entity_poly.pdbx_strand_id
1 'polypeptide(L)'
;MKFGKIIVFLLLIVLIFTGCRAPIDEEKVTDKQNEDVNVAEETTDEQAENMPVQEDITEGVFPGQRAPDFTLPLLIGDKEITLSEFRGKPVLLVFWVYW
;
A
#
# COMPACT_ATOMS: atom_id res chain seq x y z
N MET A 1 -34.44 -21.24 26.95
CA MET A 1 -33.95 -19.89 26.56
C MET A 1 -32.54 -19.85 25.92
N LYS A 2 -31.95 -20.99 25.51
CA LYS A 2 -30.63 -21.05 24.83
C LYS A 2 -30.72 -21.43 23.34
N PHE A 3 -31.72 -22.22 22.96
CA PHE A 3 -31.98 -22.61 21.57
C PHE A 3 -32.39 -21.44 20.66
N GLY A 4 -33.19 -20.49 21.15
CA GLY A 4 -33.52 -19.29 20.37
C GLY A 4 -32.30 -18.43 20.04
N LYS A 5 -31.35 -18.31 20.97
CA LYS A 5 -30.07 -17.61 20.74
C LYS A 5 -29.18 -18.35 19.75
N ILE A 6 -29.16 -19.68 19.80
CA ILE A 6 -28.41 -20.50 18.84
C ILE A 6 -29.02 -20.36 17.44
N ILE A 7 -30.35 -20.38 17.30
CA ILE A 7 -31.04 -20.20 16.01
C ILE A 7 -30.77 -18.80 15.44
N VAL A 8 -30.83 -17.75 16.26
CA VAL A 8 -30.51 -16.37 15.83
C VAL A 8 -29.05 -16.25 15.42
N PHE A 9 -28.13 -16.89 16.17
CA PHE A 9 -26.70 -16.87 15.85
C PHE A 9 -26.39 -17.62 14.53
N LEU A 10 -27.07 -18.73 14.28
CA LEU A 10 -26.93 -19.51 13.04
C LEU A 10 -27.49 -18.73 11.84
N LEU A 11 -28.61 -18.03 12.01
CA LEU A 11 -29.19 -17.17 10.97
C LEU A 11 -28.28 -15.98 10.65
N LEU A 12 -27.63 -15.40 11.66
CA LEU A 12 -26.70 -14.28 11.49
C LEU A 12 -25.41 -14.70 10.76
N ILE A 13 -24.91 -15.92 11.02
CA ILE A 13 -23.76 -16.49 10.31
C ILE A 13 -24.10 -16.74 8.83
N VAL A 14 -25.28 -17.28 8.52
CA VAL A 14 -25.72 -17.50 7.13
C VAL A 14 -25.84 -16.19 6.35
N LEU A 15 -26.30 -15.10 6.99
CA LEU A 15 -26.35 -13.77 6.37
C LEU A 15 -24.96 -13.20 6.05
N ILE A 16 -23.94 -13.51 6.86
CA ILE A 16 -22.55 -13.08 6.61
C ILE A 16 -21.92 -13.89 5.47
N PHE A 17 -22.11 -15.22 5.43
CA PHE A 17 -21.53 -16.07 4.39
C PHE A 17 -22.26 -16.01 3.04
N THR A 18 -23.51 -15.56 3.02
CA THR A 18 -24.30 -15.34 1.79
C THR A 18 -24.27 -13.86 1.35
N GLY A 19 -23.40 -13.06 1.96
CA GLY A 19 -23.09 -11.68 1.56
C GLY A 19 -22.19 -11.63 0.33
N CYS A 20 -22.82 -11.69 -0.84
CA CYS A 20 -22.38 -11.22 -2.16
C CYS A 20 -20.87 -11.26 -2.49
N ARG A 21 -20.50 -12.30 -3.24
CA ARG A 21 -19.51 -12.21 -4.32
C ARG A 21 -19.96 -11.13 -5.31
N ALA A 22 -19.23 -10.02 -5.40
CA ALA A 22 -19.35 -9.13 -6.54
C ALA A 22 -18.78 -9.85 -7.78
N PRO A 23 -19.48 -9.86 -8.92
CA PRO A 23 -18.88 -10.25 -10.19
C PRO A 23 -17.79 -9.23 -10.54
N ILE A 24 -16.58 -9.73 -10.80
CA ILE A 24 -15.52 -8.98 -11.44
C ILE A 24 -15.90 -8.96 -12.92
N ASP A 25 -16.37 -7.82 -13.40
CA ASP A 25 -16.59 -7.61 -14.83
C ASP A 25 -15.22 -7.55 -15.52
N GLU A 26 -14.93 -8.61 -16.27
CA GLU A 26 -13.79 -8.72 -17.17
C GLU A 26 -14.08 -7.87 -18.42
N GLU A 27 -13.78 -6.57 -18.37
CA GLU A 27 -13.84 -5.71 -19.55
C GLU A 27 -12.61 -5.95 -20.43
N LYS A 28 -12.87 -6.59 -21.57
CA LYS A 28 -11.92 -6.92 -22.62
C LYS A 28 -11.58 -5.67 -23.46
N VAL A 29 -10.32 -5.24 -23.35
CA VAL A 29 -9.43 -4.65 -24.36
C VAL A 29 -10.07 -3.85 -25.51
N THR A 30 -9.76 -2.55 -25.55
CA THR A 30 -9.39 -1.92 -26.84
C THR A 30 -8.23 -0.96 -26.67
N ASP A 31 -7.10 -1.43 -27.16
CA ASP A 31 -5.86 -0.73 -27.50
C ASP A 31 -6.12 0.39 -28.53
N LYS A 32 -5.71 1.63 -28.22
CA LYS A 32 -5.23 2.64 -29.19
C LYS A 32 -4.28 3.65 -28.53
N GLN A 33 -2.99 3.34 -28.62
CA GLN A 33 -1.94 4.14 -29.26
C GLN A 33 -1.59 5.55 -28.72
N ASN A 34 -0.43 5.58 -28.03
CA ASN A 34 0.72 6.50 -28.16
C ASN A 34 0.53 8.02 -27.98
N GLU A 35 1.02 8.53 -26.85
CA GLU A 35 1.82 9.77 -26.82
C GLU A 35 3.10 9.53 -26.00
N ASP A 36 4.23 9.90 -26.62
CA ASP A 36 5.62 9.78 -26.20
C ASP A 36 5.91 10.06 -24.71
N VAL A 37 6.50 9.08 -24.03
CA VAL A 37 7.38 9.34 -22.88
C VAL A 37 8.66 8.54 -23.04
N ASN A 38 9.74 9.28 -23.26
CA ASN A 38 11.11 8.83 -23.40
C ASN A 38 11.58 8.10 -22.12
N VAL A 39 11.49 6.77 -22.12
CA VAL A 39 12.16 5.90 -21.15
C VAL A 39 13.48 5.45 -21.80
N ALA A 40 14.58 6.04 -21.34
CA ALA A 40 15.89 5.44 -21.54
C ALA A 40 15.98 4.21 -20.63
N GLU A 41 15.78 3.04 -21.24
CA GLU A 41 16.10 1.75 -20.67
C GLU A 41 17.52 1.39 -21.12
N GLU A 42 18.46 1.28 -20.17
CA GLU A 42 19.71 0.56 -20.38
C GLU A 42 19.60 -0.79 -19.67
N THR A 43 19.75 -1.85 -20.47
CA THR A 43 19.64 -3.26 -20.11
C THR A 43 20.96 -3.81 -19.56
N THR A 44 20.85 -4.98 -18.90
CA THR A 44 21.87 -6.04 -18.66
C THR A 44 22.82 -5.81 -17.46
N ASP A 45 23.12 -6.77 -16.58
CA ASP A 45 23.19 -8.23 -16.70
C ASP A 45 22.94 -8.95 -15.35
N GLU A 46 22.66 -10.25 -15.45
CA GLU A 46 22.42 -11.19 -14.36
C GLU A 46 23.66 -11.48 -13.47
N GLN A 47 23.38 -11.63 -12.18
CA GLN A 47 24.01 -12.53 -11.20
C GLN A 47 25.48 -12.30 -10.79
N ALA A 48 25.65 -11.68 -9.61
CA ALA A 48 26.80 -11.87 -8.74
C ALA A 48 26.36 -12.10 -7.28
N GLU A 49 26.49 -13.35 -6.86
CA GLU A 49 26.93 -13.86 -5.56
C GLU A 49 26.55 -13.16 -4.24
N ASN A 50 25.96 -14.00 -3.38
CA ASN A 50 25.68 -13.85 -1.96
C ASN A 50 26.88 -13.31 -1.14
N MET A 51 26.88 -12.00 -0.89
CA MET A 51 27.47 -11.35 0.28
C MET A 51 26.37 -10.50 0.94
N PRO A 52 26.34 -10.35 2.28
CA PRO A 52 25.46 -9.36 2.89
C PRO A 52 26.00 -7.98 2.49
N VAL A 53 25.49 -7.46 1.37
CA VAL A 53 25.69 -6.06 1.02
C VAL A 53 24.94 -5.29 2.09
N GLN A 54 25.69 -4.86 3.11
CA GLN A 54 25.22 -3.83 4.02
C GLN A 54 25.27 -2.55 3.19
N GLU A 55 24.29 -2.39 2.30
CA GLU A 55 24.09 -1.16 1.55
C GLU A 55 23.90 -0.08 2.60
N ASP A 56 24.86 0.83 2.68
CA ASP A 56 24.72 2.08 3.43
C ASP A 56 23.70 2.93 2.67
N ILE A 57 22.42 2.63 2.89
CA ILE A 57 21.31 3.30 2.23
C ILE A 57 21.32 4.73 2.73
N THR A 58 21.84 5.63 1.92
CA THR A 58 21.93 7.05 2.27
C THR A 58 20.52 7.60 2.48
N GLU A 59 20.30 8.33 3.59
CA GLU A 59 19.03 9.03 3.82
C GLU A 59 18.93 10.29 2.94
N GLY A 60 17.75 10.53 2.36
CA GLY A 60 17.52 11.68 1.49
C GLY A 60 16.19 11.65 0.74
N VAL A 61 16.00 12.65 -0.12
CA VAL A 61 14.73 12.88 -0.84
C VAL A 61 14.76 12.42 -2.30
N PHE A 62 15.91 11.93 -2.78
CA PHE A 62 16.01 11.42 -4.15
C PHE A 62 15.61 9.93 -4.22
N PRO A 63 15.13 9.46 -5.38
CA PRO A 63 14.81 8.05 -5.58
C PRO A 63 15.97 7.12 -5.22
N GLY A 64 15.67 5.96 -4.65
CA GLY A 64 16.65 4.99 -4.17
C GLY A 64 17.24 5.31 -2.79
N GLN A 65 17.09 6.54 -2.29
CA GLN A 65 17.49 6.89 -0.93
C GLN A 65 16.42 6.49 0.09
N ARG A 66 16.85 6.29 1.34
CA ARG A 66 15.92 6.09 2.45
C ARG A 66 15.26 7.43 2.77
N ALA A 67 13.93 7.47 2.71
CA ALA A 67 13.18 8.65 3.16
C ALA A 67 13.53 8.99 4.63
N PRO A 68 13.83 10.28 4.95
CA PRO A 68 14.13 10.71 6.32
C PRO A 68 12.96 10.45 7.24
N ASP A 69 13.24 10.02 8.48
CA ASP A 69 12.19 9.84 9.48
C ASP A 69 11.73 11.18 10.05
N PHE A 70 10.45 11.30 10.31
CA PHE A 70 9.88 12.48 10.95
C PHE A 70 8.62 12.11 11.73
N THR A 71 8.32 12.92 12.74
CA THR A 71 7.15 12.79 13.60
C THR A 71 6.32 14.05 13.50
N LEU A 72 5.01 13.90 13.30
CA LEU A 72 4.06 15.01 13.24
C LEU A 72 2.93 14.81 14.25
N PRO A 73 2.34 15.88 14.79
CA PRO A 73 1.10 15.78 15.55
C PRO A 73 -0.05 15.40 14.61
N LEU A 74 -0.97 14.59 15.10
CA LEU A 74 -2.23 14.37 14.42
C LEU A 74 -3.12 15.60 14.51
N LEU A 75 -3.97 15.80 13.51
CA LEU A 75 -4.93 16.94 13.49
C LEU A 75 -5.94 16.89 14.64
N ILE A 76 -6.16 15.71 15.23
CA ILE A 76 -7.15 15.48 16.28
C ILE A 76 -6.51 14.72 17.44
N GLY A 77 -6.60 15.31 18.63
CA GLY A 77 -6.11 14.75 19.89
C GLY A 77 -4.61 14.96 20.12
N ASP A 78 -4.14 14.49 21.28
CA ASP A 78 -2.76 14.69 21.75
C ASP A 78 -1.85 13.52 21.35
N LYS A 79 -1.94 13.10 20.08
CA LYS A 79 -1.18 11.97 19.54
C LYS A 79 -0.28 12.44 18.42
N GLU A 80 0.81 11.71 18.26
CA GLU A 80 1.79 11.90 17.20
C GLU A 80 1.83 10.68 16.29
N ILE A 81 2.36 10.88 15.09
CA ILE A 81 2.55 9.84 14.08
C ILE A 81 3.95 9.95 13.51
N THR A 82 4.67 8.82 13.43
CA THR A 82 6.03 8.76 12.92
C THR A 82 6.09 7.98 11.61
N LEU A 83 6.85 8.45 10.63
CA LEU A 83 6.95 7.79 9.32
C LEU A 83 7.44 6.33 9.42
N SER A 84 8.39 6.05 10.31
CA SER A 84 8.92 4.70 10.53
C SER A 84 7.89 3.67 11.01
N GLU A 85 6.73 4.08 11.53
CA GLU A 85 5.64 3.16 11.88
C GLU A 85 5.02 2.48 10.64
N PHE A 86 5.27 3.02 9.44
CA PHE A 86 4.76 2.51 8.17
C PHE A 86 5.75 1.64 7.39
N ARG A 87 6.89 1.27 7.97
CA ARG A 87 7.88 0.40 7.30
C ARG A 87 7.22 -0.90 6.80
N GLY A 88 7.61 -1.31 5.59
CA GLY A 88 7.04 -2.48 4.92
C GLY A 88 5.71 -2.24 4.19
N LYS A 89 5.21 -0.99 4.18
CA LYS A 89 4.02 -0.59 3.42
C LYS A 89 4.38 0.50 2.42
N PRO A 90 3.83 0.50 1.19
CA PRO A 90 3.93 1.64 0.30
C PRO A 90 3.16 2.82 0.90
N VAL A 91 3.77 4.01 0.91
CA VAL A 91 3.20 5.24 1.47
C VAL A 91 3.37 6.36 0.45
N LEU A 92 2.31 7.15 0.25
CA LEU A 92 2.34 8.37 -0.54
C LEU A 92 2.29 9.58 0.40
N LEU A 93 3.29 10.46 0.33
CA LEU A 93 3.32 11.71 1.10
C LEU A 93 2.77 12.84 0.23
N VAL A 94 1.73 13.51 0.73
CA VAL A 94 1.11 14.67 0.07
C VAL A 94 1.32 15.89 0.95
N PHE A 95 2.10 16.86 0.48
CA PHE A 95 2.33 18.13 1.17
C PHE A 95 1.34 19.17 0.65
N TRP A 96 0.54 19.76 1.54
CA TRP A 96 -0.35 20.87 1.21
C TRP A 96 -0.16 22.02 2.18
N VAL A 97 -0.55 23.21 1.73
CA VAL A 97 -0.62 24.42 2.54
C VAL A 97 -1.89 25.17 2.15
N TYR A 98 -2.54 25.79 3.13
CA TYR A 98 -3.58 26.79 2.90
C TYR A 98 -3.00 28.17 3.24
N TRP A 99 -3.50 29.20 2.58
CA TRP A 99 -3.13 30.59 2.84
C TRP A 99 -4.11 31.27 3.79
#